data_AF-A0A3P7P2Z1-F1
#
_entry.id   AF-A0A3P7P2Z1-F1
#
_cell.length_a   1.000
_cell.length_b   1.000
_cell.length_c   1.000
_cell.angle_alpha   90.00
_cell.angle_beta   90.00
_cell.angle_gamma   90.00
#
_symmetry.space_group_name_H-M   'P 1'
#
loop_
_entity.id
_entity.type
_entity.pdbx_description
1 polymer ?
#
loop_
_entity_poly.entity_id
_entity_poly.type
_entity_poly.pdbx_seq_one_letter_code
_entity_poly.pdbx_strand_id
1 'polypeptide(L)' 'MYIDRKRSWFLHKGEHFERTDGGIQVGSVLGLRLDCDRGSLSYYLDDEPHGPIA' A
#
# COMPACT_ATOMS: atom_id res chain seq x y z
N MET A 1 -3.37 -3.95 3.95
CA MET A 1 -3.21 -3.21 2.67
C MET A 1 -3.87 -4.03 1.57
N TYR A 2 -4.62 -3.38 0.69
CA TYR A 2 -5.24 -3.96 -0.50
C TYR A 2 -4.74 -3.20 -1.73
N ILE A 3 -4.49 -3.90 -2.84
CA ILE A 3 -4.13 -3.30 -4.13
C ILE A 3 -4.72 -4.11 -5.29
N ASP A 4 -5.27 -3.41 -6.27
CA ASP A 4 -5.71 -3.96 -7.55
C ASP A 4 -5.02 -3.26 -8.73
N ARG A 5 -5.49 -3.50 -9.96
CA ARG A 5 -4.89 -2.92 -11.18
C ARG A 5 -5.08 -1.41 -11.32
N LYS A 6 -5.96 -0.80 -10.53
CA LYS A 6 -6.32 0.61 -10.63
C LYS A 6 -5.91 1.40 -9.40
N ARG A 7 -6.07 0.81 -8.21
CA ARG A 7 -6.01 1.53 -6.93
C ARG A 7 -5.51 0.66 -5.79
N SER A 8 -5.09 1.33 -4.73
CA SER A 8 -4.64 0.75 -3.47
C SER A 8 -5.21 1.51 -2.26
N TRP A 9 -5.33 0.84 -1.11
CA TRP A 9 -5.73 1.45 0.17
C TRP A 9 -5.40 0.55 1.37
N PHE A 10 -5.42 1.14 2.57
CA PHE A 10 -5.47 0.37 3.81
C PHE A 10 -6.94 0.04 4.17
N LEU A 11 -7.15 -1.20 4.62
CA LEU A 11 -8.44 -1.71 5.06
C LEU A 11 -8.31 -2.08 6.54
N HIS A 12 -9.15 -1.49 7.38
CA HIS A 12 -9.25 -1.86 8.79
C HIS A 12 -10.73 -1.90 9.20
N LYS A 13 -11.19 -3.03 9.76
CA LYS A 13 -12.59 -3.24 10.18
C LYS A 13 -13.64 -2.96 9.09
N GLY A 14 -13.30 -3.20 7.83
CA GLY A 14 -14.20 -2.96 6.68
C GLY A 14 -14.16 -1.52 6.14
N GLU A 15 -13.48 -0.60 6.82
CA GLU A 15 -13.35 0.78 6.39
C GLU A 15 -12.13 0.97 5.48
N HIS A 16 -12.34 1.75 4.41
CA HIS A 16 -11.31 2.10 3.44
C HIS A 16 -10.68 3.43 3.82
N PHE A 17 -9.37 3.45 4.05
CA PHE A 17 -8.62 4.67 4.32
C PHE A 17 -7.72 5.01 3.13
N GLU A 18 -7.79 6.28 2.70
CA GLU A 18 -6.80 6.91 1.81
C GLU A 18 -6.56 6.13 0.49
N ARG A 19 -7.61 6.07 -0.34
CA ARG A 19 -7.50 5.50 -1.69
C ARG A 19 -6.45 6.24 -2.49
N THR A 20 -5.52 5.47 -3.04
CA THR A 20 -4.46 5.96 -3.92
C THR A 20 -4.68 5.41 -5.32
N ASP A 21 -4.55 6.29 -6.32
CA ASP A 21 -4.58 5.90 -7.73
C ASP A 21 -3.22 5.35 -8.16
N GLY A 22 -3.25 4.43 -9.13
CA GLY A 22 -2.10 3.61 -9.47
C GLY A 22 -2.23 2.25 -8.81
N GLY A 23 -2.01 1.20 -9.60
CA GLY A 23 -2.24 -0.16 -9.19
C GLY A 23 -1.11 -1.08 -9.65
N ILE A 24 -1.29 -2.37 -9.42
CA ILE A 24 -0.29 -3.39 -9.75
C ILE A 24 -0.55 -4.00 -11.13
N GLN A 25 0.53 -4.33 -11.84
CA GLN A 25 0.47 -5.08 -13.11
C GLN A 25 1.30 -6.36 -13.03
N VAL A 26 1.15 -7.23 -14.05
CA VAL A 26 1.94 -8.46 -14.12
C VAL A 26 3.42 -8.09 -14.23
N GLY A 27 4.23 -8.64 -13.32
CA GLY A 27 5.67 -8.36 -13.25
C GLY A 27 6.05 -7.25 -12.25
N SER A 28 5.09 -6.49 -11.73
CA SER A 28 5.37 -5.53 -10.66
C SER A 28 5.79 -6.22 -9.35
N VAL A 29 6.63 -5.54 -8.58
CA VAL A 29 7.09 -5.95 -7.26
C VAL A 29 6.46 -5.07 -6.19
N LEU A 30 5.90 -5.69 -5.16
CA LEU A 30 5.29 -5.00 -4.04
C LEU A 30 6.18 -5.13 -2.79
N GLY A 31 6.74 -4.01 -2.36
CA GLY A 31 7.51 -3.90 -1.13
C GLY A 31 6.63 -3.54 0.06
N LEU A 32 6.90 -4.12 1.23
CA LEU A 32 6.23 -3.80 2.49
C LEU A 32 7.27 -3.50 3.57
N ARG A 33 7.09 -2.40 4.29
CA ARG A 33 7.90 -2.06 5.48
C ARG A 33 7.00 -1.93 6.69
N LEU A 34 7.21 -2.82 7.66
CA LEU A 34 6.66 -2.70 9.01
C LEU A 34 7.75 -2.13 9.91
N ASP A 35 7.54 -0.90 10.39
CA ASP A 35 8.41 -0.24 11.35
C ASP A 35 7.79 -0.36 12.74
N CYS A 36 8.26 -1.34 13.52
CA CYS A 36 7.69 -1.63 14.84
C CYS A 36 8.03 -0.56 15.90
N ASP A 37 9.14 0.15 15.74
CA ASP A 37 9.54 1.21 16.67
C ASP A 37 8.66 2.44 16.51
N ARG A 38 8.27 2.73 15.26
CA ARG A 38 7.36 3.84 14.93
C ARG A 38 5.89 3.44 14.88
N GLY A 39 5.61 2.14 14.91
CA GLY A 39 4.25 1.59 14.82
C GLY A 39 3.59 1.86 13.48
N SER A 40 4.34 1.85 12.37
CA SER A 40 3.82 2.22 11.06
C SER A 40 4.00 1.14 9.99
N LEU A 41 3.12 1.16 8.99
CA LEU A 41 3.14 0.28 7.84
C LEU A 41 3.12 1.11 6.54
N SER A 42 4.15 0.94 5.71
CA SER A 42 4.22 1.54 4.37
C SER A 42 4.40 0.48 3.29
N TYR A 43 4.08 0.86 2.05
CA TYR A 43 4.21 -0.02 0.89
C TYR A 43 4.78 0.71 -0.32
N TYR A 44 5.37 -0.07 -1.21
CA TYR A 44 6.16 0.39 -2.34
C TYR A 44 5.80 -0.41 -3.58
N LEU A 45 5.67 0.25 -4.73
CA LEU A 45 5.45 -0.39 -6.01
C LEU A 45 6.68 -0.16 -6.88
N ASP A 46 7.33 -1.24 -7.29
CA ASP A 46 8.55 -1.19 -8.11
C ASP A 46 9.64 -0.28 -7.48
N ASP A 47 9.89 -0.52 -6.18
CA ASP A 47 10.81 0.23 -5.30
C ASP A 47 10.45 1.70 -5.02
N GLU A 48 9.37 2.22 -5.61
CA GLU A 48 8.88 3.58 -5.36
C GLU A 48 7.81 3.62 -4.25
N PRO A 49 7.85 4.61 -3.32
CA PRO A 49 6.80 4.78 -2.32
C PRO A 49 5.43 4.90 -2.97
N HIS A 50 4.44 4.16 -2.47
CA HIS A 50 3.11 4.16 -3.03
C HIS A 50 2.05 4.36 -1.96
N GLY A 51 1.24 5.41 -2.14
CA GLY A 51 0.13 5.73 -1.25
C GLY A 51 0.54 6.14 0.17
N PRO A 52 -0.40 6.09 1.13
CA PRO A 52 -0.20 6.57 2.49
C PRO A 52 0.60 5.61 3.37
N ILE A 53 0.88 6.06 4.60
CA ILE A 53 1.47 5.26 5.69
C ILE A 53 0.41 5.07 6.77
N ALA A 54 0.10 3.82 7.12
CA ALA A 54 -0.82 3.48 8.22
C ALA A 54 -0.12 3.35 9.57
#